data_AF-V7D6E4-F1
#
_entry.id   AF-V7D6E4-F1
#
_cell.length_a   1.000
_cell.length_b   1.000
_cell.length_c   1.000
_cell.angle_alpha   90.00
_cell.angle_beta   90.00
_cell.angle_gamma   90.00
#
_symmetry.space_group_name_H-M   'P 1'
#
loop_
_entity.id
_entity.type
_entity.pdbx_description
1 polymer ?
#
loop_
_entity_poly.entity_id
_entity_poly.type
_entity_poly.pdbx_seq_one_letter_code
_entity_poly.pdbx_strand_id
1 'polypeptide(L)'
;MDPITTLATRLGEHLRRFNAQVTTAESCTGGGIAEAITRVPGSSAWFEAGYVTYSNIQKTRQLGVPAALFGQVGAVSQEVVEAMVRGAQAAS
;
A
#
# COMPACT_ATOMS: atom_id res chain seq x y z
N MET A 1 23.55 3.18 4.03
CA MET A 1 22.21 2.78 3.56
C MET A 1 21.59 3.99 2.90
N ASP A 2 20.87 3.83 1.79
CA ASP A 2 20.18 4.95 1.16
C ASP A 2 19.01 5.45 2.04
N PRO A 3 18.50 6.68 1.82
CA PRO A 3 17.44 7.25 2.64
C PRO A 3 16.16 6.42 2.68
N ILE A 4 15.77 5.77 1.58
CA ILE A 4 14.54 4.98 1.50
C ILE A 4 14.67 3.71 2.35
N THR A 5 15.78 2.98 2.22
CA THR A 5 16.02 1.79 3.03
C THR A 5 16.11 2.13 4.53
N THR A 6 16.62 3.31 4.87
CA THR A 6 16.65 3.80 6.26
C THR A 6 15.22 4.00 6.82
N LEU A 7 14.32 4.59 6.03
CA LEU A 7 12.92 4.77 6.42
C LEU A 7 12.17 3.43 6.53
N ALA A 8 12.36 2.52 5.58
CA ALA A 8 11.76 1.19 5.62
C ALA A 8 12.23 0.38 6.84
N THR A 9 13.51 0.49 7.20
CA THR A 9 14.06 -0.16 8.40
C THR A 9 13.38 0.38 9.67
N ARG A 10 13.26 1.71 9.79
CA ARG A 10 12.57 2.35 10.93
C ARG A 10 11.10 1.96 11.02
N LEU A 11 10.40 1.82 9.89
CA LEU A 11 9.02 1.33 9.85
C LEU A 11 8.93 -0.07 10.47
N GLY A 12 9.79 -1.00 10.03
CA GLY A 12 9.82 -2.36 10.56
C GLY A 12 10.12 -2.41 12.07
N GLU A 13 11.03 -1.56 12.56
CA GLU A 13 11.31 -1.44 14.00
C GLU A 13 10.06 -1.00 14.80
N HIS A 14 9.29 -0.04 14.28
CA HIS A 14 8.07 0.42 14.95
C HIS A 14 6.98 -0.64 14.93
N LEU A 15 6.72 -1.27 13.77
CA LEU A 15 5.70 -2.31 13.64
C LEU A 15 5.95 -3.49 14.58
N ARG A 16 7.22 -3.93 14.71
CA ARG A 16 7.59 -4.99 15.66
C ARG A 16 7.34 -4.59 17.12
N ARG A 17 7.60 -3.33 17.50
CA ARG A 17 7.32 -2.85 18.87
C ARG A 17 5.84 -2.89 19.21
N PHE A 18 4.97 -2.67 18.22
CA PHE A 18 3.52 -2.68 18.40
C PHE A 18 2.86 -4.02 18.05
N ASN A 19 3.64 -5.05 17.70
CA ASN A 19 3.14 -6.33 17.18
C ASN A 19 2.10 -6.13 16.06
N ALA A 20 2.40 -5.20 15.14
CA ALA A 20 1.53 -4.82 14.05
C ALA A 20 2.13 -5.24 12.71
N GLN A 21 1.27 -5.36 11.69
CA GLN A 21 1.65 -5.58 10.31
C GLN A 21 1.28 -4.36 9.45
N VAL A 22 1.84 -4.29 8.24
CA VAL A 22 1.51 -3.27 7.24
C VAL A 22 1.23 -3.92 5.89
N THR A 23 0.34 -3.30 5.13
CA THR A 23 0.01 -3.63 3.73
C THR A 23 0.09 -2.35 2.90
N THR A 24 0.32 -2.44 1.59
CA THR A 24 0.40 -1.25 0.71
C THR A 24 -0.60 -1.30 -0.43
N ALA A 25 -1.19 -0.16 -0.77
CA ALA A 25 -1.93 0.05 -2.02
C ALA A 25 -1.24 1.12 -2.85
N GLU A 26 -0.75 0.75 -4.02
CA GLU A 26 0.10 1.57 -4.88
C GLU A 26 -0.52 1.78 -6.26
N SER A 27 -0.27 2.96 -6.85
CA SER A 27 -0.59 3.26 -8.25
C SER A 27 0.65 3.84 -8.93
N CYS A 28 0.89 5.15 -8.84
CA CYS A 28 1.99 5.82 -9.56
C CYS A 28 3.40 5.36 -9.13
N THR A 29 3.57 4.84 -7.92
CA THR A 29 4.84 4.28 -7.43
C THR A 29 5.15 2.90 -7.99
N GLY A 30 4.17 2.21 -8.59
CA GLY A 30 4.39 0.97 -9.33
C GLY A 30 4.95 -0.20 -8.53
N GLY A 31 4.83 -0.19 -7.19
CA GLY A 31 5.41 -1.20 -6.31
C GLY A 31 6.70 -0.76 -5.63
N GLY A 32 7.18 0.46 -5.87
CA GLY A 32 8.40 0.98 -5.23
C GLY A 32 8.32 1.05 -3.71
N ILE A 33 7.13 1.22 -3.11
CA ILE A 33 6.98 1.21 -1.65
C ILE A 33 7.11 -0.23 -1.13
N ALA A 34 6.42 -1.18 -1.75
CA ALA A 34 6.53 -2.60 -1.40
C ALA A 34 7.97 -3.11 -1.59
N GLU A 35 8.65 -2.73 -2.67
CA GLU A 35 10.06 -3.07 -2.90
C GLU A 35 10.97 -2.50 -1.80
N ALA A 36 10.81 -1.23 -1.43
CA ALA A 36 11.57 -0.62 -0.34
C ALA A 36 11.39 -1.35 1.00
N ILE A 37 10.15 -1.74 1.31
CA ILE A 37 9.82 -2.52 2.51
C ILE A 37 10.48 -3.90 2.46
N THR A 38 10.32 -4.61 1.35
CA THR A 38 10.82 -5.98 1.19
C THR A 38 12.34 -6.09 1.10
N ARG A 39 13.03 -4.98 0.77
CA ARG A 39 14.50 -4.89 0.85
C ARG A 39 15.04 -5.07 2.28
N VAL A 40 14.23 -4.80 3.32
CA VAL A 40 14.62 -4.96 4.72
C VAL A 40 14.60 -6.45 5.09
N PRO A 41 15.73 -7.06 5.53
CA PRO A 41 15.73 -8.44 6.00
C PRO A 41 14.75 -8.66 7.15
N GLY A 42 13.96 -9.75 7.04
CA GLY A 42 12.90 -10.06 8.00
C GLY A 42 11.62 -9.22 7.83
N SER A 43 11.45 -8.53 6.70
CA SER A 43 10.21 -7.84 6.33
C SER A 43 8.99 -8.75 6.29
N SER A 44 9.16 -10.04 5.97
CA SER A 44 8.10 -11.04 5.98
C SER A 44 7.38 -11.23 7.32
N ALA A 45 7.99 -10.80 8.44
CA ALA A 45 7.34 -10.88 9.75
C ALA A 45 6.33 -9.75 10.02
N TRP A 46 6.32 -8.70 9.20
CA TRP A 46 5.50 -7.49 9.45
C TRP A 46 4.94 -6.84 8.18
N PHE A 47 5.27 -7.34 6.99
CA PHE A 47 4.66 -6.92 5.73
C PHE A 47 3.80 -8.05 5.18
N GLU A 48 2.49 -7.81 5.09
CA GLU A 48 1.49 -8.83 4.75
C GLU A 48 1.29 -8.93 3.23
N ALA A 49 0.93 -7.81 2.59
CA ALA A 49 0.63 -7.77 1.16
C ALA A 49 0.95 -6.40 0.54
N GLY A 50 1.13 -6.39 -0.79
CA GLY A 50 1.24 -5.18 -1.58
C GLY A 50 0.38 -5.26 -2.83
N TYR A 51 -0.44 -4.24 -3.07
CA TYR A 51 -1.35 -4.15 -4.20
C TYR A 51 -0.89 -3.06 -5.15
N VAL A 52 -0.49 -3.42 -6.37
CA VAL A 52 -0.20 -2.46 -7.44
C VAL A 52 -1.41 -2.36 -8.37
N THR A 53 -2.23 -1.32 -8.20
CA THR A 53 -3.51 -1.13 -8.89
C THR A 53 -3.47 0.10 -9.81
N TYR A 54 -2.60 0.05 -10.83
CA TYR A 54 -2.35 1.20 -11.71
C TYR A 54 -3.60 1.71 -12.43
N SER A 55 -4.43 0.82 -12.97
CA SER A 55 -5.67 1.19 -13.65
C SER A 55 -6.88 1.26 -12.71
N ASN A 56 -7.88 2.06 -13.07
CA ASN A 56 -9.15 2.16 -12.35
C ASN A 56 -9.84 0.80 -12.21
N ILE A 57 -9.75 -0.04 -13.26
CA ILE A 57 -10.29 -1.41 -13.23
C ILE A 57 -9.63 -2.23 -12.12
N GLN A 58 -8.32 -2.13 -11.93
CA GLN A 58 -7.62 -2.86 -10.87
C GLN A 58 -7.91 -2.29 -9.48
N LYS A 59 -8.06 -0.97 -9.36
CA LYS A 59 -8.50 -0.32 -8.10
C LYS A 59 -9.85 -0.88 -7.64
N THR A 60 -10.82 -1.01 -8.56
CA THR A 60 -12.12 -1.61 -8.24
C THR A 60 -12.02 -3.11 -7.98
N ARG A 61 -11.34 -3.86 -8.85
CA ARG A 61 -11.30 -5.33 -8.79
C ARG A 61 -10.60 -5.85 -7.54
N GLN A 62 -9.47 -5.25 -7.18
CA GLN A 62 -8.63 -5.77 -6.10
C GLN A 62 -8.93 -5.10 -4.75
N LEU A 63 -9.29 -3.81 -4.77
CA LEU A 63 -9.43 -2.99 -3.56
C LEU A 63 -10.85 -2.46 -3.35
N GLY A 64 -11.82 -2.90 -4.16
CA GLY A 64 -13.22 -2.54 -3.97
C GLY A 64 -13.55 -1.05 -4.17
N VAL A 65 -12.67 -0.27 -4.79
CA VAL A 65 -12.94 1.16 -5.07
C VAL A 65 -14.18 1.29 -5.96
N PRO A 66 -15.23 2.02 -5.56
CA PRO A 66 -16.44 2.16 -6.35
C PRO A 66 -16.17 2.80 -7.71
N ALA A 67 -16.56 2.15 -8.81
CA ALA A 67 -16.27 2.62 -10.16
C ALA A 67 -16.87 4.02 -10.46
N ALA A 68 -18.01 4.34 -9.84
CA ALA A 68 -18.66 5.65 -9.98
C ALA A 68 -17.80 6.80 -9.44
N LEU A 69 -16.92 6.54 -8.45
CA LEU A 69 -16.08 7.55 -7.82
C LEU A 69 -15.09 8.17 -8.82
N PHE A 70 -14.58 7.38 -9.77
CA PHE A 70 -13.64 7.88 -10.77
C PHE A 70 -14.25 8.95 -11.68
N GLY A 71 -15.55 8.88 -11.97
CA GLY A 71 -16.25 9.89 -12.76
C GLY A 71 -16.58 11.17 -11.97
N GLN A 72 -16.60 11.09 -10.64
CA GLN A 72 -16.96 12.21 -9.76
C GLN A 72 -15.74 13.03 -9.35
N VAL A 73 -14.66 12.36 -8.93
CA VAL A 73 -13.48 13.01 -8.34
C VAL A 73 -12.16 12.67 -9.05
N GLY A 74 -12.20 11.76 -10.04
CA GLY A 74 -10.99 11.27 -10.70
C GLY A 74 -10.19 10.28 -9.84
N ALA A 75 -9.23 9.61 -10.47
CA ALA A 75 -8.42 8.57 -9.83
C ALA A 75 -7.36 9.10 -8.85
N VAL A 76 -6.97 10.37 -8.99
CA VAL A 76 -6.01 11.05 -8.11
C VAL A 76 -6.80 12.00 -7.23
N SER A 77 -7.39 11.44 -6.17
CA SER A 77 -8.27 12.13 -5.23
C SER A 77 -8.15 11.52 -3.84
N GLN A 78 -8.56 12.27 -2.82
CA GLN A 78 -8.52 11.80 -1.44
C GLN A 78 -9.45 10.59 -1.25
N GLU A 79 -10.64 10.66 -1.84
CA GLU A 79 -11.67 9.63 -1.72
C GLU A 79 -11.23 8.31 -2.35
N VAL A 80 -10.54 8.36 -3.49
CA VAL A 80 -10.00 7.15 -4.13
C VAL A 80 -8.88 6.54 -3.31
N VAL A 81 -7.94 7.33 -2.77
CA VAL A 81 -6.87 6.75 -1.94
C VAL A 81 -7.42 6.19 -0.63
N GLU A 82 -8.41 6.83 -0.01
CA GLU A 82 -9.10 6.30 1.16
C GLU A 82 -9.81 4.98 0.87
N ALA A 83 -10.50 4.87 -0.27
CA ALA A 83 -11.13 3.61 -0.69
C ALA A 83 -10.07 2.52 -0.96
N MET A 84 -8.96 2.86 -1.61
CA MET A 84 -7.86 1.93 -1.87
C MET A 84 -7.27 1.37 -0.57
N VAL A 85 -6.97 2.22 0.42
CA VAL A 85 -6.37 1.76 1.68
C VAL A 85 -7.34 0.97 2.54
N ARG A 86 -8.64 1.33 2.55
CA ARG A 86 -9.68 0.51 3.22
C ARG A 86 -9.79 -0.87 2.57
N GLY A 87 -9.77 -0.93 1.24
CA GLY A 87 -9.77 -2.18 0.49
C GLY A 87 -8.56 -3.06 0.80
N ALA A 88 -7.37 -2.47 0.82
CA ALA A 88 -6.13 -3.19 1.13
C ALA A 88 -6.15 -3.72 2.58
N GLN A 89 -6.58 -2.89 3.53
CA GLN A 89 -6.71 -3.27 4.93
C GLN A 89 -7.72 -4.41 5.14
N ALA A 90 -8.83 -4.44 4.38
CA ALA A 90 -9.82 -5.50 4.52
C ALA A 90 -9.40 -6.83 3.84
N ALA A 91 -8.48 -6.76 2.88
CA ALA A 91 -8.00 -7.90 2.10
C ALA A 91 -6.67 -8.48 2.60
N SER A 92 -6.07 -7.87 3.63
CA SER A 92 -4.86 -8.29 4.35
C SER A 92 -5.23 -8.66 5.78
#